data_AF-A0A1V5MYH0-F1
#
_entry.id   AF-A0A1V5MYH0-F1
#
_cell.length_a   1.000
_cell.length_b   1.000
_cell.length_c   1.000
_cell.angle_alpha   90.00
_cell.angle_beta   90.00
_cell.angle_gamma   90.00
#
_symmetry.space_group_name_H-M   'P 1'
#
loop_
_entity.id
_entity.type
_entity.pdbx_description
1 polymer ?
#
loop_
_entity_poly.entity_id
_entity_poly.type
_entity_poly.pdbx_seq_one_letter_code
_entity_poly.pdbx_strand_id
1 'polypeptide(L)' 'MPGWIVTINGKPAEHFRANYILRAMVVPAGKNDIVFEFRPTSYYTGQKVSLAGSIMLILFLIVAGYHHYKPQLKKKE' A
#
# COMPACT_ATOMS: atom_id res chain seq x y z
N MET A 1 6.62 14.51 -4.31
CA MET A 1 6.31 13.81 -3.04
C MET A 1 5.22 12.79 -3.34
N PRO A 2 5.49 11.48 -3.20
CA PRO A 2 4.79 10.48 -3.99
C PRO A 2 3.50 10.05 -3.28
N GLY A 3 2.36 10.52 -3.78
CA GLY A 3 1.07 9.98 -3.35
C GLY A 3 -0.12 10.84 -3.72
N TRP A 4 0.04 12.16 -3.79
CA TRP A 4 -1.05 13.04 -4.25
C TRP A 4 -1.01 13.16 -5.77
N ILE A 5 -2.09 12.69 -6.40
CA ILE A 5 -2.37 12.85 -7.83
C ILE A 5 -3.45 13.92 -7.92
N VAL A 6 -3.22 14.91 -8.77
CA VAL A 6 -4.14 16.03 -8.92
C VAL A 6 -4.58 16.10 -10.38
N THR A 7 -5.88 16.29 -10.58
CA THR A 7 -6.41 16.57 -11.91
C THR A 7 -7.28 17.82 -11.89
N ILE A 8 -7.23 18.59 -12.98
CA ILE A 8 -8.16 19.68 -13.28
C ILE A 8 -8.98 19.24 -14.49
N ASN A 9 -10.30 19.13 -14.34
CA ASN A 9 -11.22 18.68 -15.38
C ASN A 9 -10.77 17.35 -16.03
N GLY A 10 -10.29 16.41 -15.21
CA GLY A 10 -9.79 15.10 -15.66
C GLY A 10 -8.39 15.10 -16.29
N LYS A 11 -7.73 16.26 -16.47
CA LYS A 11 -6.35 16.34 -16.98
C LYS A 11 -5.35 16.38 -15.82
N PRO A 12 -4.21 15.68 -15.91
CA PRO A 12 -3.15 15.77 -14.90
C PRO A 12 -2.71 17.21 -14.69
N ALA A 13 -2.64 17.62 -13.42
CA ALA A 13 -2.18 18.94 -13.03
C ALA A 13 -1.12 18.82 -11.93
N GLU A 14 -0.18 19.76 -11.92
CA GLU A 14 0.86 19.82 -10.91
C GLU A 14 0.42 20.65 -9.71
N HIS A 15 0.89 20.23 -8.54
CA HIS A 15 0.77 20.97 -7.30
C HIS A 15 2.15 21.09 -6.66
N PHE A 16 2.33 22.12 -5.84
CA PHE A 16 3.58 22.41 -5.15
C PHE A 16 3.34 22.64 -3.66
N ARG A 17 4.42 22.62 -2.89
CA ARG A 17 4.38 22.86 -1.45
C ARG A 17 4.24 24.35 -1.18
N ALA A 18 3.18 24.75 -0.50
CA ALA A 18 2.99 26.13 -0.06
C ALA A 18 3.72 26.38 1.27
N ASN A 19 3.45 25.56 2.28
CA ASN A 19 4.08 25.68 3.59
C ASN A 19 4.01 24.37 4.37
N TYR A 20 5.14 23.80 4.78
CA TYR A 20 5.22 22.48 5.43
C TYR A 20 4.36 21.40 4.72
N ILE A 21 3.23 21.01 5.32
CA ILE A 21 2.30 20.01 4.79
C ILE A 21 1.26 20.58 3.82
N LEU A 22 1.11 21.91 3.76
CA LEU A 22 0.16 22.62 2.91
C LEU A 22 0.60 22.57 1.45
N ARG A 23 -0.36 22.32 0.56
CA ARG A 23 -0.18 22.19 -0.89
C ARG A 23 -0.97 23.29 -1.59
N ALA A 24 -0.42 23.80 -2.68
CA ALA A 24 -1.06 24.79 -3.53
C ALA A 24 -0.87 24.39 -5.01
N MET A 25 -1.69 24.97 -5.88
CA MET A 25 -1.58 24.82 -7.31
C MET A 25 -2.11 26.07 -8.01
N VAL A 26 -1.69 26.29 -9.26
CA VAL A 26 -2.26 27.35 -10.10
C VAL A 26 -3.52 26.80 -10.79
N VAL A 27 -4.65 27.43 -10.57
CA VAL A 27 -5.94 27.06 -11.17
C VAL A 27 -6.33 28.13 -12.19
N PRO A 28 -6.71 27.74 -13.42
CA PRO A 28 -7.19 28.69 -14.42
C PRO A 28 -8.50 29.36 -13.96
N ALA A 29 -8.77 30.56 -14.47
CA ALA A 29 -10.01 31.28 -14.15
C ALA A 29 -11.24 30.50 -14.65
N GLY A 30 -12.36 30.63 -13.91
CA GLY A 30 -13.65 30.02 -14.26
C GLY A 30 -14.01 28.81 -13.40
N LYS A 31 -14.95 28.00 -13.89
CA LYS A 31 -15.39 26.78 -13.21
C LYS A 31 -14.49 25.62 -13.60
N ASN A 32 -13.80 25.07 -12.62
CA ASN A 32 -12.93 23.92 -12.78
C ASN A 32 -13.28 22.88 -11.72
N ASP A 33 -13.39 21.63 -12.15
CA ASP A 33 -13.45 20.49 -11.24
C ASP A 33 -12.03 20.06 -10.88
N ILE A 34 -11.74 19.96 -9.58
CA ILE A 34 -10.40 19.69 -9.06
C ILE A 34 -10.48 18.44 -8.21
N VAL A 35 -9.77 17.39 -8.63
CA VAL A 35 -9.73 16.12 -7.90
C VAL A 35 -8.33 15.93 -7.33
N PHE A 36 -8.25 15.87 -6.00
CA PHE A 36 -7.05 15.45 -5.26
C PHE A 36 -7.24 14.02 -4.79
N GLU A 37 -6.49 13.09 -5.38
CA GLU A 37 -6.51 11.68 -5.01
C GLU A 37 -5.20 11.31 -4.30
N PHE A 38 -5.31 10.65 -3.14
CA PHE A 38 -4.15 10.12 -2.44
C PHE A 38 -3.97 8.62 -2.74
N ARG A 39 -3.06 8.31 -3.66
CA ARG A 39 -2.72 6.94 -4.07
C ARG A 39 -1.19 6.70 -3.97
N PRO A 40 -0.61 6.65 -2.75
CA PRO A 40 0.80 6.38 -2.56
C PRO A 40 1.17 4.95 -2.96
N THR A 41 2.11 4.82 -3.90
CA THR A 41 2.62 3.51 -4.35
C THR A 41 3.23 2.71 -3.20
N SER A 42 3.85 3.37 -2.23
CA SER A 42 4.45 2.74 -1.05
C SER A 42 3.44 1.98 -0.20
N TYR A 43 2.21 2.49 -0.05
CA TYR A 43 1.16 1.83 0.72
C TYR A 43 0.74 0.51 0.06
N TYR A 44 0.42 0.55 -1.23
CA TYR A 44 -0.02 -0.63 -1.97
C TYR A 44 1.09 -1.68 -2.09
N THR A 45 2.34 -1.25 -2.29
CA THR A 45 3.48 -2.16 -2.30
C THR A 45 3.72 -2.76 -0.92
N GLY A 46 3.68 -1.96 0.15
CA GLY A 46 3.81 -2.43 1.53
C GLY A 46 2.74 -3.44 1.90
N GLN A 47 1.49 -3.20 1.49
CA GLN A 47 0.39 -4.15 1.69
C GLN A 47 0.66 -5.51 1.03
N LYS A 48 1.13 -5.52 -0.22
CA LYS A 48 1.46 -6.76 -0.94
C LYS A 48 2.61 -7.51 -0.28
N VAL A 49 3.67 -6.80 0.12
CA VAL A 49 4.83 -7.37 0.80
C VAL A 49 4.43 -7.95 2.15
N SER A 50 3.65 -7.21 2.94
CA SER A 50 3.14 -7.68 4.23
C SER A 50 2.29 -8.94 4.07
N LEU A 51 1.41 -8.97 3.06
CA LEU A 51 0.57 -10.14 2.79
C LEU A 51 1.43 -11.37 2.42
N ALA A 52 2.41 -11.20 1.54
CA ALA A 52 3.33 -12.26 1.16
C ALA A 52 4.12 -12.79 2.37
N GLY A 53 4.61 -11.89 3.23
CA GLY A 53 5.28 -12.26 4.48
C GLY A 53 4.38 -13.04 5.43
N SER A 54 3.13 -12.62 5.62
CA SER A 54 2.16 -13.35 6.45
C SER A 54 1.87 -14.75 5.93
N ILE A 55 1.67 -14.91 4.62
CA ILE A 55 1.45 -16.23 4.00
C ILE A 55 2.68 -17.12 4.22
N MET A 56 3.89 -16.59 3.98
CA MET A 56 5.13 -17.32 4.15
C MET A 56 5.33 -17.79 5.60
N LEU A 57 5.00 -16.94 6.58
CA LEU A 57 5.07 -17.27 7.99
C LEU A 57 4.08 -18.37 8.38
N ILE A 58 2.83 -18.30 7.89
CA ILE A 58 1.83 -19.35 8.14
C ILE A 58 2.29 -20.69 7.55
N LEU A 59 2.78 -20.69 6.31
CA LEU A 59 3.31 -21.91 5.67
C LEU A 59 4.48 -22.50 6.45
N PHE A 60 5.40 -21.65 6.91
CA PHE A 60 6.53 -22.07 7.73
C PHE A 60 6.05 -22.74 9.03
N LEU A 61 5.09 -22.15 9.73
CA LEU A 61 4.52 -22.72 10.95
C LEU A 61 3.82 -24.07 10.71
N ILE A 62 3.08 -24.22 9.59
CA ILE A 62 2.43 -25.48 9.22
C ILE A 62 3.48 -26.58 8.97
N VAL A 63 4.53 -26.27 8.21
CA VAL A 63 5.61 -27.22 7.90
C VAL A 63 6.36 -27.61 9.18
N ALA A 64 6.75 -26.63 9.99
CA ALA A 64 7.43 -26.86 11.26
C ALA A 64 6.57 -27.71 12.22
N GLY A 65 5.28 -27.38 12.33
CA GLY A 65 4.32 -28.15 13.12
C GLY A 65 4.19 -29.59 12.62
N TYR A 66 4.03 -29.80 11.31
CA TYR A 66 3.94 -31.14 10.72
C TYR A 66 5.18 -31.99 11.03
N HIS A 67 6.38 -31.42 10.85
CA HIS A 67 7.63 -32.11 11.17
C HIS A 67 7.77 -32.44 12.66
N HIS A 68 7.23 -31.59 13.54
CA HIS A 68 7.29 -31.83 14.99
C HIS A 68 6.27 -32.89 15.46
N TYR A 69 5.03 -32.85 14.96
CA TYR A 69 3.96 -33.75 15.42
C TYR A 69 3.99 -35.15 14.78
N LYS A 70 4.42 -35.27 13.52
CA LYS A 70 4.53 -36.57 12.81
C LYS A 70 5.35 -37.64 13.55
N PRO A 71 6.57 -37.35 14.07
CA PRO A 71 7.36 -38.34 14.80
C PRO A 71 6.76 -38.69 16.17
N GLN A 72 5.98 -37.80 16.79
CA GLN A 72 5.32 -38.08 18.07
C GLN A 72 4.13 -39.03 17.91
N LEU A 73 3.37 -38.92 16.82
CA LEU A 73 2.29 -39.86 16.50
C LEU A 73 2.84 -41.26 16.23
N LYS A 74 3.96 -41.36 15.51
CA LYS A 74 4.61 -42.64 15.17
C LYS A 74 5.25 -43.38 16.35
N LYS A 75 5.49 -42.69 17.47
CA LYS A 75 6.09 -43.27 18.69
C LYS A 75 5.03 -43.78 19.68
N LYS A 76 3.75 -43.50 19.41
CA LYS A 76 2.61 -43.83 20.27
C LYS A 76 1.83 -45.07 19.77
N GLU A 77 2.14 -45.56 18.57
CA GLU A 77 1.78 -46.89 18.06
C GLU A 77 2.91 -47.89 18.37
#